data_AF-A0ABD0PRG8-F1
#
_entry.id   AF-A0ABD0PRG8-F1
#
_cell.length_a   1.000
_cell.length_b   1.000
_cell.length_c   1.000
_cell.angle_alpha   90.00
_cell.angle_beta   90.00
_cell.angle_gamma   90.00
#
_symmetry.space_group_name_H-M   'P 1'
#
loop_
_entity.id
_entity.type
_entity.pdbx_description
1 polymer ?
#
loop_
_entity_poly.entity_id
_entity_poly.type
_entity_poly.pdbx_seq_one_letter_code
_entity_poly.pdbx_strand_id
1 'polypeptide(L)'
;FNFKITYRPGTKNTKADALSRQFSADSPAEPEPILPPDMIVSPIIWGLENDIHHATLQEPAPPGCPEGKIYMPSSQCLNLLGATHES
;
A
#
# COMPACT_ATOMS: atom_id res chain seq x y z
N PHE A 1 -15.26 -30.73 15.68
CA PHE A 1 -14.16 -31.58 15.17
C PHE A 1 -13.03 -31.58 16.18
N ASN A 2 -12.37 -32.71 16.36
CA ASN A 2 -11.18 -32.82 17.21
C ASN A 2 -9.99 -33.16 16.29
N PHE A 3 -9.14 -32.17 16.00
CA PHE A 3 -7.96 -32.35 15.15
C PHE A 3 -6.70 -31.78 15.80
N LYS A 4 -5.54 -32.32 15.40
CA LYS A 4 -4.22 -31.92 15.88
C LYS A 4 -3.30 -31.64 14.69
N ILE A 5 -2.71 -30.46 14.65
CA ILE A 5 -1.77 -30.05 13.61
C ILE A 5 -0.37 -30.56 13.98
N THR A 6 0.31 -31.20 13.03
CA THR A 6 1.69 -31.69 13.22
C THR A 6 2.50 -31.44 11.96
N TYR A 7 3.80 -31.19 12.11
CA TYR A 7 4.71 -31.06 10.98
C TYR A 7 4.93 -32.42 10.30
N ARG A 8 4.85 -32.43 8.97
CA ARG A 8 5.20 -33.59 8.14
C ARG A 8 6.30 -33.22 7.15
N PRO A 9 7.46 -33.89 7.18
CA PRO A 9 8.50 -33.71 6.16
C PRO A 9 7.98 -34.01 4.76
N GLY A 10 8.47 -33.29 3.75
CA GLY A 10 8.00 -33.40 2.36
C GLY A 10 8.07 -34.81 1.78
N THR A 11 9.08 -35.60 2.15
CA THR A 11 9.23 -37.01 1.74
C THR A 11 8.09 -37.93 2.21
N LYS A 12 7.32 -37.51 3.21
CA LYS A 12 6.13 -38.21 3.72
C LYS A 12 4.82 -37.56 3.26
N ASN A 13 4.90 -36.51 2.44
CA ASN A 13 3.74 -35.75 1.94
C ASN A 13 3.41 -36.04 0.46
N THR A 14 4.07 -37.02 -0.16
CA THR A 14 4.03 -37.28 -1.61
C THR A 14 2.62 -37.39 -2.19
N LYS A 15 1.67 -38.00 -1.48
CA LYS A 15 0.28 -38.13 -1.97
C LYS A 15 -0.45 -36.79 -2.03
N ALA A 16 -0.36 -36.00 -0.96
CA ALA A 16 -0.98 -34.69 -0.91
C ALA A 16 -0.28 -33.70 -1.86
N ASP A 17 1.05 -33.79 -1.94
CA ASP A 17 1.85 -33.03 -2.90
C ASP A 17 1.43 -33.34 -4.34
N ALA A 18 1.36 -34.63 -4.74
CA ALA A 18 0.91 -35.03 -6.07
C ALA A 18 -0.52 -34.56 -6.39
N LEU A 19 -1.45 -34.69 -5.43
CA LEU A 19 -2.82 -34.21 -5.59
C LEU A 19 -2.91 -32.69 -5.72
N SER A 20 -2.13 -31.93 -4.95
CA SER A 20 -2.10 -30.46 -5.05
C SER A 20 -1.54 -30.00 -6.40
N ARG A 21 -0.61 -30.76 -6.97
CA ARG A 21 0.03 -30.45 -8.25
C ARG A 21 -0.85 -30.80 -9.45
N GLN A 22 -1.76 -31.77 -9.34
CA GLN A 22 -2.60 -32.21 -10.47
C GLN A 22 -3.39 -31.08 -11.14
N PHE A 23 -3.76 -30.04 -10.39
CA PHE A 23 -4.49 -28.87 -10.89
C PHE A 23 -3.68 -27.58 -10.80
N SER A 24 -2.39 -27.67 -10.45
CA SER A 24 -1.49 -26.52 -10.47
C SER A 24 -1.01 -26.31 -11.90
N ALA A 25 -0.91 -25.06 -12.34
CA ALA A 25 -0.28 -24.75 -13.63
C ALA A 25 1.23 -25.06 -13.55
N ASP A 26 1.80 -25.63 -14.61
CA ASP A 26 3.24 -25.95 -14.70
C ASP A 26 4.12 -24.69 -14.72
N SER A 27 3.54 -23.54 -15.08
CA SER A 27 4.18 -22.23 -15.08
C SER A 27 3.42 -21.26 -14.18
N PRO A 28 4.13 -20.37 -13.46
CA PRO A 28 3.46 -19.24 -12.81
C PRO A 28 2.70 -18.45 -13.87
N ALA A 29 1.44 -18.12 -13.58
CA ALA A 29 0.67 -17.23 -14.43
C ALA A 29 1.39 -15.89 -14.56
N GLU A 30 1.25 -15.23 -15.71
CA GLU A 30 1.70 -13.85 -15.82
C GLU A 30 0.99 -13.01 -14.74
N PRO A 31 1.72 -12.14 -14.02
CA PRO A 31 1.12 -11.34 -12.98
C PRO A 31 0.10 -10.39 -13.61
N GLU A 32 -1.16 -10.52 -13.21
CA GLU A 32 -2.19 -9.57 -13.62
C GLU A 32 -1.93 -8.21 -12.93
N PRO A 33 -2.16 -7.09 -13.63
CA PRO A 33 -2.11 -5.78 -13.01
C PRO A 33 -3.07 -5.70 -11.82
N ILE A 34 -2.59 -5.17 -10.69
CA ILE A 34 -3.42 -4.92 -9.49
C ILE A 34 -4.56 -3.94 -9.81
N LEU A 35 -4.32 -3.05 -10.76
CA LEU A 35 -5.25 -2.00 -11.15
C LEU A 35 -5.95 -2.40 -12.45
N PRO A 36 -7.28 -2.19 -12.56
CA PRO A 36 -7.99 -2.39 -13.81
C PRO A 36 -7.40 -1.54 -14.95
N PRO A 37 -7.44 -2.01 -16.21
CA PRO A 37 -6.97 -1.25 -17.36
C PRO A 37 -7.69 0.09 -17.53
N ASP A 38 -8.96 0.14 -17.12
CA ASP A 38 -9.83 1.31 -17.25
C ASP A 38 -9.71 2.29 -16.06
N MET A 39 -8.79 2.01 -15.13
CA MET A 39 -8.62 2.84 -13.94
C MET A 39 -7.77 4.07 -14.26
N ILE A 40 -8.40 5.24 -14.24
CA ILE A 40 -7.71 6.52 -14.36
C ILE A 40 -7.07 6.85 -13.01
N VAL A 41 -5.74 6.84 -12.96
CA VAL A 41 -4.99 7.31 -11.79
C VAL A 41 -4.84 8.82 -11.89
N SER A 42 -5.53 9.57 -11.04
CA SER A 42 -5.31 11.02 -10.93
C SER A 42 -3.96 11.28 -10.25
N PRO A 43 -3.05 12.05 -10.86
CA PRO A 43 -1.83 12.48 -10.18
C PRO A 43 -2.22 13.34 -8.97
N ILE A 44 -1.63 13.04 -7.81
CA ILE A 44 -1.83 13.80 -6.57
C ILE A 44 -1.51 15.27 -6.85
N ILE A 45 -2.44 16.15 -6.47
CA ILE A 45 -2.47 17.54 -6.90
C ILE A 45 -1.36 18.34 -6.21
N TRP A 46 -0.35 18.73 -6.99
CA TRP A 46 0.78 19.60 -6.61
C TRP A 46 0.39 20.97 -6.00
N GLY A 47 -0.86 21.41 -6.17
CA GLY A 47 -1.34 22.68 -5.60
C GLY A 47 -1.27 22.71 -4.07
N LEU A 48 -1.59 21.59 -3.43
CA LEU A 48 -1.57 21.49 -1.97
C LEU A 48 -0.15 21.63 -1.39
N GLU A 49 0.87 21.12 -2.10
CA GLU A 49 2.26 21.27 -1.66
C GLU A 49 2.68 22.73 -1.61
N ASN A 50 2.27 23.51 -2.62
CA ASN A 50 2.56 24.95 -2.66
C ASN A 50 1.86 25.69 -1.52
N ASP A 51 0.62 25.32 -1.21
CA ASP A 51 -0.15 25.88 -0.09
C ASP A 51 0.46 25.52 1.27
N ILE A 52 0.96 24.29 1.43
CA ILE A 52 1.71 23.84 2.61
C ILE A 52 3.02 24.64 2.75
N HIS A 53 3.77 24.83 1.67
CA HIS A 53 5.00 25.63 1.68
C HIS A 53 4.73 27.07 2.10
N HIS A 54 3.70 27.71 1.55
CA HIS A 54 3.31 29.06 1.94
C HIS A 54 2.87 29.15 3.40
N ALA A 55 2.07 28.20 3.88
CA ALA A 55 1.62 28.18 5.28
C ALA A 55 2.78 27.91 6.26
N THR A 56 3.80 27.14 5.85
CA THR A 56 5.00 26.87 6.66
C THR A 56 5.84 28.13 6.89
N LEU A 57 5.74 29.15 6.03
CA LEU A 57 6.39 30.44 6.26
C LEU A 57 5.77 31.19 7.46
N GLN A 58 4.48 30.96 7.73
CA GLN A 58 3.76 31.57 8.85
C GLN A 58 3.81 30.69 10.11
N GLU A 59 3.80 29.37 9.93
CA GLU A 59 3.90 28.37 10.99
C GLU A 59 5.12 27.47 10.73
N PRO A 60 6.33 27.89 11.17
CA PRO A 60 7.56 27.14 10.89
C PRO A 60 7.58 25.80 11.63
N ALA A 61 8.31 24.85 11.05
CA ALA A 61 8.48 23.53 11.63
C ALA A 61 9.10 23.61 13.04
N PRO A 62 8.61 22.79 14.00
CA PRO A 62 9.21 22.71 15.33
C PRO A 62 10.63 22.09 15.25
N PRO A 63 11.47 22.35 16.26
CA PRO A 63 12.79 21.74 16.32
C PRO A 63 12.67 20.21 16.35
N GLY A 64 13.46 19.52 15.51
CA GLY A 64 13.46 18.06 15.39
C GLY A 64 12.58 17.50 14.27
N CYS A 65 12.11 18.32 13.33
CA CYS A 65 11.46 17.83 12.12
C CYS A 65 12.39 16.87 11.35
N PRO A 66 11.94 15.66 10.98
CA PRO A 66 12.78 14.68 10.29
C PRO A 66 13.25 15.16 8.91
N GLU A 67 14.47 14.77 8.52
CA GLU A 67 15.01 15.06 7.20
C GLU A 67 14.17 14.41 6.08
N GLY A 68 13.98 15.14 4.97
CA GLY A 68 13.17 14.69 3.84
C GLY A 68 11.65 14.66 4.10
N LYS A 69 11.17 15.28 5.19
CA LYS A 69 9.74 15.45 5.47
C LYS A 69 9.37 16.93 5.42
N ILE A 70 8.12 17.20 5.04
CA ILE A 70 7.54 18.55 5.07
C ILE A 70 6.68 18.65 6.33
N TYR A 71 6.90 19.70 7.12
CA TYR A 71 6.03 20.01 8.25
C TYR A 71 4.65 20.41 7.74
N MET A 72 3.59 19.92 8.37
CA MET A 72 2.22 20.23 7.99
C MET A 72 1.65 21.30 8.94
N PRO A 73 1.42 22.53 8.45
CA PRO A 73 0.75 23.56 9.23
C PRO A 73 -0.67 23.15 9.60
N SER A 74 -1.10 23.56 10.80
CA SER A 74 -2.42 23.24 11.34
C SER A 74 -3.56 23.68 10.41
N SER A 75 -3.40 24.81 9.72
CA SER A 75 -4.34 25.37 8.76
C SER A 75 -4.56 24.52 7.50
N GLN A 76 -3.60 23.65 7.14
CA GLN A 76 -3.66 22.81 5.94
C GLN A 76 -4.09 21.37 6.23
N CYS A 77 -4.17 20.97 7.50
CA CYS A 77 -4.55 19.61 7.90
C CYS A 77 -5.94 19.22 7.37
N LEU A 78 -6.95 20.07 7.59
CA LEU A 78 -8.32 19.78 7.16
C LEU A 78 -8.46 19.77 5.62
N ASN A 79 -7.73 20.64 4.92
CA ASN A 79 -7.72 20.71 3.46
C ASN A 79 -7.13 19.44 2.85
N LEU A 80 -6.02 18.94 3.41
CA LEU A 80 -5.41 17.68 2.99
C LEU A 80 -6.41 16.52 3.17
N LEU A 81 -7.08 16.42 4.31
CA LEU A 81 -8.08 15.37 4.56
C LEU A 81 -9.24 15.44 3.55
N GLY A 82 -9.75 16.64 3.25
CA GLY A 82 -10.81 16.83 2.27
C GLY A 82 -10.37 16.41 0.85
N ALA A 83 -9.19 16.84 0.41
CA ALA A 83 -8.67 16.51 -0.91
C ALA A 83 -8.50 15.00 -1.16
N THR A 84 -8.23 14.21 -0.11
CA THR A 84 -8.12 12.75 -0.23
C THR A 84 -9.46 12.04 -0.43
N HIS A 85 -10.57 12.70 -0.11
CA HIS A 85 -11.91 12.09 -0.12
C HIS A 85 -12.75 12.46 -1.35
N GLU A 86 -12.30 13.45 -2.13
CA GLU A 86 -12.96 13.94 -3.36
C GLU A 86 -12.28 13.44 -4.65
N SER A 87 -11.27 12.56 -4.57
CA SER A 87 -10.57 11.96 -5.72
C SER A 87 -11.16 10.62 -6.16
#